data_AF-A0A8I0B4F4-F1
#
_entry.id   AF-A0A8I0B4F4-F1
#
_cell.length_a   1.000
_cell.length_b   1.000
_cell.length_c   1.000
_cell.angle_alpha   90.00
_cell.angle_beta   90.00
_cell.angle_gamma   90.00
#
_symmetry.space_group_name_H-M   'P 1'
#
loop_
_entity.id
_entity.type
_entity.pdbx_description
1 polymer ?
#
loop_
_entity_poly.entity_id
_entity_poly.type
_entity_poly.pdbx_seq_one_letter_code
_entity_poly.pdbx_strand_id
1 'polypeptide(L)'
;MGNWILYKDGDNINVGNELARQIIEKLAKEVSKSFYSPDTPIIKRGERTTKLFEALTLMGGGEKEYKVYSHSLSKEFMDKYKNEKGDSKFVNREWLYDLLWYREDNDGGYFPLDFPLIVESEWENRRREDKKRRSV
;
A
#
# COMPACT_ATOMS: atom_id res chain seq x y z
N MET A 1 -5.10 -24.99 6.94
CA MET A 1 -5.97 -23.81 6.71
C MET A 1 -5.56 -22.76 7.72
N GLY A 2 -5.02 -21.62 7.27
CA GLY A 2 -4.57 -20.56 8.19
C GLY A 2 -5.77 -19.93 8.89
N ASN A 3 -5.68 -19.76 10.22
CA ASN A 3 -6.70 -19.04 10.97
C ASN A 3 -6.70 -17.58 10.51
N TRP A 4 -7.82 -17.14 9.93
CA TRP A 4 -8.03 -15.74 9.59
C TRP A 4 -8.18 -14.96 10.89
N ILE A 5 -7.26 -14.02 11.14
CA ILE A 5 -7.37 -13.09 12.26
C ILE A 5 -8.22 -11.92 11.75
N LEU A 6 -9.43 -11.79 12.29
CA LEU A 6 -10.24 -10.60 12.08
C LEU A 6 -9.56 -9.47 12.85
N TYR A 7 -9.16 -8.37 12.19
CA TYR A 7 -8.64 -7.23 12.92
C TYR A 7 -9.81 -6.56 13.68
N LYS A 8 -9.78 -6.63 15.01
CA LYS A 8 -10.48 -5.69 15.88
C LYS A 8 -9.43 -4.77 16.49
N ASP A 9 -9.82 -3.53 16.74
CA ASP A 9 -8.95 -2.56 17.42
C ASP A 9 -8.54 -3.14 18.78
N GLY A 10 -7.29 -3.61 18.90
CA GLY A 10 -6.78 -4.33 20.08
C GLY A 10 -6.44 -5.83 19.91
N ASP A 11 -6.63 -6.45 18.74
CA ASP A 11 -6.25 -7.84 18.52
C ASP A 11 -4.73 -8.02 18.26
N ASN A 12 -4.10 -8.98 18.94
CA ASN A 12 -2.71 -9.37 18.70
C ASN A 12 -2.57 -10.09 17.36
N ILE A 13 -2.02 -9.43 16.35
CA ILE A 13 -1.74 -10.04 15.05
C ILE A 13 -0.53 -10.97 15.18
N ASN A 14 -0.76 -12.28 15.17
CA ASN A 14 0.30 -13.28 15.23
C ASN A 14 0.95 -13.45 13.85
N VAL A 15 1.86 -12.55 13.49
CA VAL A 15 2.71 -12.67 12.29
C VAL A 15 4.15 -12.85 12.73
N GLY A 16 4.81 -13.90 12.26
CA GLY A 16 6.24 -14.12 12.54
C GLY A 16 7.17 -13.06 11.93
N ASN A 17 6.65 -12.19 11.06
CA ASN A 17 7.38 -11.09 10.44
C ASN A 17 6.86 -9.75 10.97
N GLU A 18 7.71 -9.03 11.69
CA GLU A 18 7.40 -7.74 12.32
C GLU A 18 7.02 -6.66 11.31
N LEU A 19 7.66 -6.62 10.14
CA LEU A 19 7.31 -5.66 9.08
C LEU A 19 5.88 -5.93 8.57
N ALA A 20 5.54 -7.19 8.32
CA ALA A 20 4.20 -7.57 7.89
C ALA A 20 3.15 -7.21 8.95
N ARG A 21 3.45 -7.46 10.24
CA ARG A 21 2.59 -7.04 11.36
C ARG A 21 2.31 -5.54 11.33
N GLN A 22 3.36 -4.72 11.24
CA GLN A 22 3.23 -3.26 11.21
C GLN A 22 2.45 -2.76 9.98
N ILE A 23 2.63 -3.40 8.82
CA ILE A 23 1.85 -3.06 7.62
C ILE A 23 0.36 -3.34 7.85
N ILE A 24 0.02 -4.51 8.38
CA ILE A 24 -1.37 -4.88 8.64
C ILE A 24 -1.99 -3.93 9.67
N GLU A 25 -1.32 -3.65 10.78
CA GLU A 25 -1.79 -2.70 11.80
C GLU A 25 -2.03 -1.31 11.21
N LYS A 26 -1.10 -0.80 10.39
CA LYS A 26 -1.24 0.49 9.70
C LYS A 26 -2.45 0.49 8.78
N LEU A 27 -2.55 -0.50 7.89
CA LEU A 27 -3.64 -0.60 6.92
C LEU A 27 -4.99 -0.77 7.59
N ALA A 28 -5.07 -1.57 8.64
CA ALA A 28 -6.31 -1.78 9.38
C ALA A 28 -6.80 -0.49 10.04
N LYS A 29 -5.87 0.29 10.63
CA LYS A 29 -6.17 1.63 11.17
C LYS A 29 -6.66 2.59 10.09
N GLU A 30 -6.02 2.62 8.92
CA GLU A 30 -6.46 3.47 7.79
C GLU A 30 -7.82 3.01 7.22
N VAL A 31 -8.06 1.70 7.16
CA VAL A 31 -9.33 1.09 6.75
C VAL A 31 -10.46 1.51 7.67
N SER A 32 -10.28 1.35 8.98
CA SER A 32 -11.29 1.69 9.99
C SER A 32 -11.59 3.19 10.00
N LYS A 33 -10.60 4.04 9.72
CA LYS A 33 -10.76 5.50 9.74
C LYS A 33 -11.25 6.10 8.42
N SER A 34 -10.93 5.50 7.28
CA SER A 34 -11.10 6.16 5.99
C SER A 34 -11.61 5.24 4.88
N PHE A 35 -10.99 4.08 4.62
CA PHE A 35 -11.29 3.34 3.39
C PHE A 35 -12.72 2.77 3.36
N TYR A 36 -13.22 2.37 4.54
CA TYR A 36 -14.57 1.82 4.73
C TYR A 36 -15.29 2.47 5.92
N SER A 37 -14.98 3.76 6.18
CA SER A 37 -15.67 4.54 7.22
C SER A 37 -17.19 4.46 7.03
N PRO A 38 -17.98 4.11 8.06
CA PRO A 38 -19.44 4.14 7.99
C PRO A 38 -19.99 5.55 7.76
N ASP A 39 -19.31 6.56 8.32
CA ASP A 39 -19.78 7.95 8.31
C ASP A 39 -19.35 8.71 7.04
N THR A 40 -18.18 8.37 6.50
CA THR A 40 -17.56 9.05 5.35
C THR A 40 -16.89 8.06 4.41
N PRO A 41 -17.65 7.12 3.81
CA PRO A 41 -17.07 6.10 2.96
C PRO A 41 -16.46 6.73 1.70
N ILE A 42 -15.31 6.22 1.28
CA ILE A 42 -14.75 6.58 -0.03
C ILE A 42 -15.63 5.94 -1.11
N ILE A 43 -16.31 6.76 -1.90
CA ILE A 43 -17.25 6.32 -2.95
C ILE A 43 -16.61 6.38 -4.34
N LYS A 44 -15.61 7.25 -4.53
CA LYS A 44 -14.96 7.43 -5.82
C LYS A 44 -14.12 6.21 -6.18
N ARG A 45 -14.29 5.74 -7.42
CA ARG A 45 -13.51 4.66 -8.01
C ARG A 45 -12.02 5.03 -8.03
N GLY A 46 -11.18 4.09 -7.62
CA GLY A 46 -9.71 4.25 -7.55
C GLY A 46 -9.21 5.04 -6.34
N GLU A 47 -10.05 5.84 -5.67
CA GLU A 47 -9.60 6.66 -4.53
C GLU A 47 -9.17 5.81 -3.33
N ARG A 48 -9.81 4.67 -3.10
CA ARG A 48 -9.38 3.70 -2.07
C ARG A 48 -7.97 3.16 -2.36
N THR A 49 -7.69 2.82 -3.62
CA THR A 49 -6.37 2.36 -4.07
C THR A 49 -5.33 3.45 -3.90
N THR A 50 -5.64 4.68 -4.32
CA THR A 50 -4.78 5.85 -4.10
C THR A 50 -4.44 6.02 -2.63
N LYS A 51 -5.44 5.99 -1.73
CA LYS A 51 -5.21 6.19 -0.30
C LYS A 51 -4.43 5.03 0.33
N LEU A 52 -4.66 3.80 -0.11
CA LEU A 52 -3.86 2.64 0.25
C LEU A 52 -2.39 2.85 -0.14
N PHE A 53 -2.14 3.31 -1.36
CA PHE A 53 -0.79 3.49 -1.90
C PHE A 53 -0.07 4.66 -1.25
N GLU A 54 -0.78 5.74 -0.93
CA GLU A 54 -0.25 6.85 -0.12
C GLU A 54 0.20 6.37 1.26
N ALA A 55 -0.62 5.56 1.94
CA ALA A 55 -0.29 5.02 3.26
C ALA A 55 0.95 4.12 3.23
N LEU A 56 1.03 3.22 2.26
CA LEU A 56 2.17 2.33 2.07
C LEU A 56 3.42 3.11 1.64
N THR A 57 3.29 4.07 0.73
CA THR A 57 4.43 4.89 0.27
C THR A 57 5.07 5.66 1.42
N LEU A 58 4.24 6.27 2.27
CA LEU A 58 4.70 6.99 3.44
C LEU A 58 5.39 6.07 4.45
N MET A 59 4.85 4.87 4.66
CA MET A 59 5.45 3.90 5.58
C MET A 59 6.82 3.41 5.07
N GLY A 60 6.94 3.09 3.78
CA GLY A 60 8.19 2.60 3.21
C GLY A 60 9.28 3.68 3.11
N GLY A 61 9.03 4.74 2.34
CA GLY A 61 10.04 5.78 2.05
C GLY A 61 10.06 6.95 3.05
N GLY A 62 9.12 6.97 3.99
CA GLY A 62 9.12 7.89 5.11
C GLY A 62 9.71 7.23 6.36
N GLU A 63 9.00 6.27 6.91
CA GLU A 63 9.29 5.71 8.24
C GLU A 63 10.40 4.64 8.23
N LYS A 64 10.58 3.91 7.11
CA LYS A 64 11.47 2.73 7.05
C LYS A 64 12.66 2.83 6.10
N GLU A 65 12.90 4.02 5.55
CA GLU A 65 14.01 4.32 4.62
C GLU A 65 14.16 3.35 3.43
N TYR A 66 13.06 2.74 2.97
CA TYR A 66 13.08 1.96 1.73
C TYR A 66 13.01 2.85 0.50
N LYS A 67 13.59 2.39 -0.61
CA LYS A 67 13.25 2.97 -1.92
C LYS A 67 11.87 2.47 -2.29
N VAL A 68 10.98 3.41 -2.63
CA VAL A 68 9.59 3.11 -2.96
C VAL A 68 9.24 3.62 -4.34
N TYR A 69 8.75 2.70 -5.17
CA TYR A 69 7.98 3.04 -6.35
C TYR A 69 6.50 2.84 -6.05
N SER A 70 5.70 3.81 -6.46
CA SER A 70 4.26 3.76 -6.34
C SER A 70 3.69 4.52 -7.53
N HIS A 71 2.60 4.02 -8.09
CA HIS A 71 1.74 4.81 -8.96
C HIS A 71 0.53 5.36 -8.19
N SER A 72 -0.37 6.06 -8.90
CA SER A 72 -1.66 6.54 -8.40
C SER A 72 -1.65 7.37 -7.12
N LEU A 73 -0.53 7.99 -6.74
CA LEU A 73 -0.47 8.96 -5.65
C LEU A 73 -1.21 10.23 -6.05
N SER A 74 -1.99 10.81 -5.13
CA SER A 74 -2.66 12.08 -5.40
C SER A 74 -1.67 13.23 -5.49
N LYS A 75 -2.05 14.26 -6.24
CA LYS A 75 -1.29 15.51 -6.31
C LYS A 75 -1.16 16.16 -4.93
N GLU A 76 -2.24 16.18 -4.15
CA GLU A 76 -2.24 16.72 -2.78
C GLU A 76 -1.22 16.02 -1.88
N PHE A 77 -1.10 14.69 -1.98
CA PHE A 77 -0.10 13.94 -1.24
C PHE A 77 1.33 14.32 -1.66
N MET A 78 1.62 14.34 -2.96
CA MET A 78 2.94 14.72 -3.45
C MET A 78 3.30 16.16 -3.10
N ASP A 79 2.33 17.08 -3.13
CA ASP A 79 2.53 18.48 -2.75
C ASP A 79 2.78 18.66 -1.25
N LYS A 80 2.14 17.84 -0.41
CA LYS A 80 2.33 17.84 1.05
C LYS A 80 3.73 17.34 1.45
N TYR A 81 4.27 16.37 0.73
CA TYR A 81 5.57 15.76 1.03
C TYR A 81 6.63 16.24 0.05
N LYS A 82 7.01 17.51 0.16
CA LYS A 82 8.17 18.09 -0.56
C LYS A 82 9.45 17.96 0.25
N ASN A 83 10.58 17.85 -0.44
CA ASN A 83 11.91 17.93 0.15
C ASN A 83 12.30 19.40 0.45
N GLU A 84 13.47 19.60 1.05
CA GLU A 84 13.99 20.93 1.42
C GLU A 84 14.17 21.88 0.23
N LYS A 85 14.28 21.34 -0.99
CA LYS A 85 14.40 22.09 -2.24
C LYS A 85 13.05 22.44 -2.88
N GLY A 86 11.95 21.98 -2.28
CA GLY A 86 10.59 22.20 -2.79
C GLY A 86 10.15 21.17 -3.85
N ASP A 87 10.98 20.17 -4.16
CA ASP A 87 10.62 19.10 -5.07
C ASP A 87 9.82 18.02 -4.34
N SER A 88 8.88 17.37 -5.01
CA SER A 88 8.12 16.26 -4.41
C SER A 88 9.06 15.13 -3.96
N LYS A 89 9.01 14.76 -2.68
CA LYS A 89 9.77 13.63 -2.11
C LYS A 89 9.36 12.31 -2.75
N PHE A 90 8.08 12.17 -3.06
CA PHE A 90 7.50 11.02 -3.73
C PHE A 90 7.05 11.40 -5.13
N VAL A 91 7.24 10.50 -6.08
CA VAL A 91 6.89 10.71 -7.49
C VAL A 91 6.13 9.49 -7.98
N ASN A 92 5.04 9.72 -8.72
CA ASN A 92 4.37 8.64 -9.43
C ASN A 92 5.31 8.05 -10.49
N ARG A 93 5.71 6.81 -10.28
CA ARG A 93 6.48 6.02 -11.23
C ARG A 93 5.90 4.62 -11.25
N GLU A 94 5.51 4.19 -12.44
CA GLU A 94 5.08 2.83 -12.70
C GLU A 94 6.33 2.04 -13.13
N TRP A 95 6.53 0.88 -12.52
CA TRP A 95 7.53 -0.09 -12.97
C TRP A 95 6.84 -1.43 -13.23
N LEU A 96 7.48 -2.56 -12.92
CA LEU A 96 6.90 -3.88 -13.12
C LEU A 96 5.66 -4.14 -12.22
N TYR A 97 5.55 -3.42 -11.10
CA TYR A 97 4.50 -3.59 -10.11
C TYR A 97 3.84 -2.27 -9.76
N ASP A 98 2.60 -2.37 -9.28
CA ASP A 98 1.79 -1.22 -8.91
C ASP A 98 2.41 -0.39 -7.76
N LEU A 99 2.96 -1.09 -6.75
CA LEU A 99 3.78 -0.50 -5.69
C LEU A 99 4.87 -1.48 -5.26
N LEU A 100 6.09 -0.96 -5.09
CA LEU A 100 7.29 -1.74 -4.81
C LEU A 100 8.14 -1.05 -3.75
N TRP A 101 8.47 -1.78 -2.68
CA TRP A 101 9.53 -1.39 -1.74
C TRP A 101 10.75 -2.26 -2.00
N TYR A 102 11.92 -1.66 -1.98
CA TYR A 102 13.18 -2.38 -2.18
C TYR A 102 14.35 -1.68 -1.48
N ARG A 103 15.38 -2.47 -1.17
CA ARG A 103 16.71 -1.97 -0.81
C ARG A 103 17.65 -2.17 -1.99
N GLU A 104 18.60 -1.27 -2.16
CA GLU A 104 19.68 -1.42 -3.16
C GLU A 104 21.03 -1.58 -2.48
N ASP A 105 21.93 -2.28 -3.17
CA ASP A 105 23.34 -2.26 -2.84
C ASP A 105 23.95 -0.91 -3.22
N ASN A 106 24.33 -0.11 -2.23
CA ASN A 106 24.88 1.22 -2.47
C ASN A 106 26.34 1.18 -2.97
N ASP A 107 27.01 0.02 -2.94
CA ASP A 107 28.43 -0.10 -3.29
C ASP A 107 28.68 -0.58 -4.74
N GLY A 108 27.67 -1.12 -5.44
CA GLY A 108 27.86 -1.83 -6.72
C GLY A 108 27.03 -1.39 -7.93
N GLY A 109 26.00 -0.55 -7.77
CA GLY A 109 25.13 -0.08 -8.86
C GLY A 109 23.63 -0.30 -8.59
N TYR A 110 22.79 -0.27 -9.64
CA TYR A 110 21.34 -0.46 -9.55
C TYR A 110 20.94 -1.94 -9.35
N PHE A 111 21.30 -2.52 -8.21
CA PHE A 111 20.97 -3.92 -7.87
C PHE A 111 20.08 -3.98 -6.63
N PRO A 112 18.80 -4.37 -6.77
CA PRO A 112 17.93 -4.56 -5.63
C PRO A 112 18.35 -5.80 -4.84
N LEU A 113 18.57 -5.62 -3.54
CA LEU A 113 18.98 -6.65 -2.58
C LEU A 113 17.79 -7.42 -2.02
N ASP A 114 16.71 -6.71 -1.73
CA ASP A 114 15.48 -7.28 -1.21
C ASP A 114 14.26 -6.52 -1.72
N PHE A 115 13.11 -7.19 -1.62
CA PHE A 115 11.80 -6.63 -1.96
C PHE A 115 10.84 -6.84 -0.79
N PRO A 116 10.90 -5.98 0.26
CA PRO A 116 10.11 -6.20 1.46
C PRO A 116 8.60 -6.10 1.23
N LEU A 117 8.17 -5.41 0.17
CA LEU A 117 6.78 -5.30 -0.22
C LEU A 117 6.64 -5.17 -1.74
N ILE A 118 5.75 -5.98 -2.31
CA ILE A 118 5.30 -5.91 -3.69
C ILE A 118 3.77 -5.91 -3.65
N VAL A 119 3.14 -5.00 -4.37
CA VAL A 119 1.68 -4.89 -4.46
C VAL A 119 1.28 -4.82 -5.91
N GLU A 120 0.22 -5.56 -6.23
CA GLU A 120 -0.52 -5.54 -7.49
C GLU A 120 -1.99 -5.36 -7.17
N SER A 121 -2.69 -4.51 -7.90
CA SER A 121 -4.06 -4.10 -7.58
C SER A 121 -5.00 -4.22 -8.79
N GLU A 122 -5.32 -5.45 -9.15
CA GLU A 122 -6.41 -5.70 -10.10
C GLU A 122 -7.78 -5.61 -9.41
N TRP A 123 -8.49 -4.49 -9.60
CA TRP A 123 -9.85 -4.33 -9.06
C TRP A 123 -10.96 -4.83 -10.00
N GLU A 124 -10.65 -5.06 -11.28
CA GLU A 124 -11.70 -5.16 -12.31
C GLU A 124 -11.66 -6.36 -13.23
N ASN A 125 -10.57 -7.13 -13.24
CA ASN A 125 -10.55 -8.38 -13.96
C ASN A 125 -11.23 -9.47 -13.14
N ARG A 126 -12.57 -9.41 -13.12
CA ARG A 126 -13.35 -10.64 -12.97
C ARG A 126 -12.95 -11.55 -14.11
N ARG A 127 -12.37 -12.70 -13.82
CA ARG A 127 -12.15 -13.73 -14.84
C ARG A 127 -13.52 -14.03 -15.44
N ARG A 128 -13.58 -14.38 -16.73
CA ARG A 128 -14.85 -14.75 -17.38
C ARG A 128 -15.62 -15.83 -16.59
N GLU A 129 -14.89 -16.64 -15.82
CA GLU A 129 -15.37 -17.70 -14.92
C GLU A 129 -16.06 -17.18 -13.65
N ASP A 130 -15.70 -15.99 -13.14
CA ASP A 130 -16.25 -15.41 -11.91
C ASP A 130 -17.71 -14.92 -12.08
N LYS A 131 -18.24 -14.91 -13.31
CA LYS A 131 -19.64 -14.59 -13.60
C LYS A 131 -20.62 -15.70 -13.18
N LYS A 132 -20.14 -16.91 -12.84
CA LYS A 132 -21.01 -18.04 -12.44
C LYS A 132 -20.93 -18.33 -10.93
N ARG A 133 -21.55 -17.47 -10.11
CA ARG A 133 -22.23 -17.88 -8.86
C ARG A 133 -22.85 -16.66 -8.18
N ARG A 134 -24.16 -16.48 -8.39
CA ARG A 134 -25.16 -16.15 -7.36
C ARG A 134 -26.54 -16.07 -8.03
N SER A 135 -27.18 -17.23 -8.08
CA SER A 135 -28.64 -17.36 -8.11
C SER A 135 -28.99 -18.20 -6.89
N VAL A 136 -29.17 -17.52 -5.75
CA VAL A 136 -30.04 -17.90 -4.64
C VAL A 136 -30.57 -16.60 -4.04
#